data_AF-A0A9E4ZEB1-F1
#
_entry.id   AF-A0A9E4ZEB1-F1
#
_cell.length_a   1.000
_cell.length_b   1.000
_cell.length_c   1.000
_cell.angle_alpha   90.00
_cell.angle_beta   90.00
_cell.angle_gamma   90.00
#
_symmetry.space_group_name_H-M   'P 1'
#
loop_
_entity.id
_entity.type
_entity.pdbx_description
1 polymer ?
#
loop_
_entity_poly.entity_id
_entity_poly.type
_entity_poly.pdbx_seq_one_letter_code
_entity_poly.pdbx_strand_id
1 'polypeptide(L)'
;MDENEKQIYVLASPCEQGKTSTALLLENHFKSKGLKVACLQTMKGQYDVGTFLQNSCYHYTIPIEAAKSKETLEQWIPEGYDRYILEVTLPHGPIGAAYIDLFNNINEVISYKAKDDWKNFVLDISPTFSAFWDQINEENVQRIITKVPSKIDSPCVDTSFNLHHAEEIVFDTINPKMALPKSDKKVIAVGAFPAEFWDIFPNLKWYGYEYLRFMEDYRKEQYDLAIVGSCLDESLELLYKPAKTPVICYQPSCYLGKATKFCEDPHSNACMKSDPHTIYRKIKKEPVGTPIGEKGCLYEVYNNKFWTPDCDIWWENRNLPILSKEDNMIYCNGWILPQYLIKEGYLEV
;
A
#
# COMPACT_ATOMS: atom_id res chain seq x y z
N MET A 1 -21.25 -9.18 -21.31
CA MET A 1 -20.66 -8.25 -20.33
C MET A 1 -20.46 -6.92 -21.03
N ASP A 2 -20.94 -5.83 -20.44
CA ASP A 2 -20.79 -4.50 -21.02
C ASP A 2 -19.31 -4.10 -20.94
N GLU A 3 -18.68 -3.80 -22.08
CA GLU A 3 -17.27 -3.41 -22.16
C GLU A 3 -16.98 -2.10 -21.40
N ASN A 4 -18.03 -1.36 -21.02
CA ASN A 4 -17.93 -0.07 -20.34
C ASN A 4 -17.83 -0.16 -18.80
N GLU A 5 -18.06 -1.33 -18.20
CA GLU A 5 -17.98 -1.44 -16.74
C GLU A 5 -16.53 -1.41 -16.23
N LYS A 6 -16.30 -0.61 -15.19
CA LYS A 6 -15.02 -0.53 -14.49
C LYS A 6 -14.90 -1.71 -13.55
N GLN A 7 -13.92 -2.57 -13.81
CA GLN A 7 -13.75 -3.85 -13.11
C GLN A 7 -12.62 -3.79 -12.09
N ILE A 8 -12.83 -4.36 -10.92
CA ILE A 8 -11.82 -4.51 -9.86
C ILE A 8 -11.55 -5.99 -9.58
N TYR A 9 -10.27 -6.36 -9.66
CA TYR A 9 -9.77 -7.71 -9.41
C TYR A 9 -9.10 -7.68 -8.03
N VAL A 10 -9.74 -8.33 -7.05
CA VAL A 10 -9.22 -8.37 -5.68
C VAL A 10 -8.30 -9.57 -5.55
N LEU A 11 -7.00 -9.33 -5.36
CA LEU A 11 -6.00 -10.35 -5.08
C LEU A 11 -5.75 -10.38 -3.57
N ALA A 12 -6.05 -11.50 -2.93
CA ALA A 12 -6.03 -11.63 -1.48
C ALA A 12 -5.06 -12.72 -1.04
N SER A 13 -4.11 -12.38 -0.17
CA SER A 13 -3.25 -13.36 0.51
C SER A 13 -2.34 -12.73 1.57
N PRO A 14 -1.85 -13.53 2.53
CA PRO A 14 -0.60 -13.27 3.24
C PRO A 14 0.60 -12.90 2.34
N CYS A 15 1.69 -12.47 2.96
CA CYS A 15 2.95 -12.18 2.26
C CYS A 15 3.51 -13.42 1.54
N GLU A 16 4.38 -13.17 0.54
CA GLU A 16 5.21 -14.18 -0.14
C GLU A 16 4.47 -15.26 -0.96
N GLN A 17 3.15 -15.13 -1.12
CA GLN A 17 2.35 -16.05 -1.95
C GLN A 17 2.35 -15.71 -3.44
N GLY A 18 3.11 -14.70 -3.88
CA GLY A 18 3.19 -14.30 -5.29
C GLY A 18 2.12 -13.29 -5.73
N LYS A 19 1.41 -12.66 -4.78
CA LYS A 19 0.34 -11.67 -5.05
C LYS A 19 0.78 -10.54 -5.97
N THR A 20 1.89 -9.87 -5.65
CA THR A 20 2.43 -8.75 -6.43
C THR A 20 2.89 -9.18 -7.82
N SER A 21 3.52 -10.35 -7.93
CA SER A 21 3.88 -10.91 -9.25
C SER A 21 2.65 -11.19 -10.09
N THR A 22 1.60 -11.78 -9.51
CA THR A 22 0.31 -11.99 -10.19
C THR A 22 -0.31 -10.65 -10.60
N ALA A 23 -0.29 -9.63 -9.74
CA ALA A 23 -0.82 -8.30 -10.05
C ALA A 23 -0.12 -7.69 -11.27
N LEU A 24 1.22 -7.74 -11.32
CA LEU A 24 2.00 -7.23 -12.45
C LEU A 24 1.78 -8.01 -13.74
N LEU A 25 1.64 -9.34 -13.68
CA LEU A 25 1.35 -10.15 -14.87
C LEU A 25 -0.06 -9.89 -15.39
N LEU A 26 -1.04 -9.73 -14.49
CA LEU A 26 -2.41 -9.40 -14.84
C LEU A 26 -2.50 -7.97 -15.43
N GLU A 27 -1.73 -7.03 -14.89
CA GLU A 27 -1.60 -5.70 -15.43
C GLU A 27 -1.04 -5.72 -16.87
N ASN A 28 0.04 -6.45 -17.10
CA ASN A 28 0.63 -6.63 -18.43
C ASN A 28 -0.36 -7.27 -19.40
N HIS A 29 -1.10 -8.27 -18.94
CA HIS A 29 -2.14 -8.94 -19.72
C HIS A 29 -3.21 -7.94 -20.21
N PHE A 30 -3.73 -7.09 -19.32
CA PHE A 30 -4.73 -6.09 -19.70
C PHE A 30 -4.15 -4.96 -20.55
N LYS A 31 -2.93 -4.50 -20.26
CA LYS A 31 -2.23 -3.53 -21.12
C LYS A 31 -1.99 -4.05 -22.53
N SER A 32 -1.65 -5.33 -22.70
CA SER A 32 -1.50 -5.95 -24.03
C SER A 32 -2.81 -5.97 -24.84
N LYS A 33 -3.96 -5.82 -24.17
CA LYS A 33 -5.28 -5.66 -24.77
C LYS A 33 -5.69 -4.20 -24.99
N GLY A 34 -4.79 -3.25 -24.72
CA GLY A 34 -5.04 -1.81 -24.89
C GLY A 34 -5.82 -1.14 -23.77
N LEU A 35 -6.01 -1.81 -22.63
CA LEU A 35 -6.76 -1.27 -21.48
C LEU A 35 -5.87 -0.43 -20.57
N LYS A 36 -6.46 0.60 -19.94
CA LYS A 36 -5.81 1.35 -18.85
C LYS A 36 -6.00 0.62 -17.54
N VAL A 37 -4.91 0.36 -16.82
CA VAL A 37 -4.92 -0.43 -15.59
C VAL A 37 -4.35 0.39 -14.42
N ALA A 38 -5.04 0.39 -13.29
CA ALA A 38 -4.53 0.90 -12.03
C ALA A 38 -4.25 -0.26 -11.07
N CYS A 39 -3.03 -0.31 -10.53
CA CYS A 39 -2.72 -1.20 -9.42
C CYS A 39 -2.96 -0.47 -8.10
N LEU A 40 -3.61 -1.13 -7.16
CA LEU A 40 -4.02 -0.59 -5.87
C LEU A 40 -3.48 -1.53 -4.78
N GLN A 41 -2.97 -0.98 -3.69
CA GLN A 41 -2.50 -1.77 -2.56
C GLN A 41 -3.09 -1.26 -1.25
N THR A 42 -3.56 -2.17 -0.40
CA THR A 42 -3.98 -1.82 0.97
C THR A 42 -2.74 -1.52 1.82
N MET A 43 -2.59 -0.29 2.33
CA MET A 43 -1.67 0.12 3.41
C MET A 43 -0.28 -0.54 3.48
N LYS A 44 0.34 -0.84 2.33
CA LYS A 44 1.65 -1.52 2.22
C LYS A 44 2.60 -0.97 1.17
N GLY A 45 2.30 0.20 0.61
CA GLY A 45 2.94 0.64 -0.62
C GLY A 45 4.47 0.75 -0.57
N GLN A 46 5.05 1.18 0.56
CA GLN A 46 6.47 1.48 0.69
C GLN A 46 7.43 0.41 0.16
N TYR A 47 7.13 -0.86 0.41
CA TYR A 47 8.01 -1.99 0.10
C TYR A 47 7.89 -2.48 -1.34
N ASP A 48 6.68 -2.42 -1.88
CA ASP A 48 6.40 -2.92 -3.21
C ASP A 48 6.58 -1.83 -4.26
N VAL A 49 6.66 -0.54 -3.86
CA VAL A 49 6.91 0.60 -4.77
C VAL A 49 8.10 0.30 -5.69
N GLY A 50 9.23 -0.16 -5.14
CA GLY A 50 10.41 -0.49 -5.94
C GLY A 50 10.11 -1.54 -7.01
N THR A 51 9.42 -2.61 -6.65
CA THR A 51 9.02 -3.70 -7.55
C THR A 51 8.08 -3.23 -8.65
N PHE A 52 7.07 -2.42 -8.31
CA PHE A 52 6.15 -1.82 -9.28
C PHE A 52 6.88 -0.90 -10.25
N LEU A 53 7.70 0.02 -9.72
CA LEU A 53 8.41 1.02 -10.51
C LEU A 53 9.45 0.38 -11.45
N GLN A 54 10.13 -0.69 -11.02
CA GLN A 54 11.01 -1.47 -11.90
C GLN A 54 10.27 -2.09 -13.10
N ASN A 55 8.96 -2.33 -12.97
CA ASN A 55 8.09 -2.83 -14.04
C ASN A 55 7.36 -1.69 -14.76
N SER A 56 7.80 -0.43 -14.61
CA SER A 56 7.14 0.76 -15.19
C SER A 56 5.65 0.86 -14.83
N CYS A 57 5.31 0.40 -13.64
CA CYS A 57 3.98 0.45 -13.07
C CYS A 57 4.03 1.28 -11.78
N TYR A 58 2.99 2.07 -11.53
CA TYR A 58 2.81 2.75 -10.25
C TYR A 58 1.62 2.10 -9.56
N HIS A 59 1.59 2.10 -8.22
CA HIS A 59 0.42 1.67 -7.48
C HIS A 59 -0.10 2.78 -6.57
N TYR A 60 -1.42 2.82 -6.43
CA TYR A 60 -2.11 3.70 -5.50
C TYR A 60 -2.26 3.01 -4.16
N THR A 61 -2.21 3.78 -3.08
CA THR A 61 -2.45 3.23 -1.75
C THR A 61 -3.89 3.46 -1.34
N ILE A 62 -4.56 2.40 -0.92
CA ILE A 62 -5.91 2.47 -0.37
C ILE A 62 -5.80 2.48 1.17
N PRO A 63 -6.20 3.58 1.85
CA PRO A 63 -6.09 3.70 3.31
C PRO A 63 -7.16 2.90 4.05
N ILE A 64 -6.96 2.61 5.35
CA ILE A 64 -7.90 1.78 6.15
C ILE A 64 -9.32 2.33 6.14
N GLU A 65 -9.48 3.65 6.15
CA GLU A 65 -10.81 4.27 6.15
C GLU A 65 -11.65 3.95 4.90
N ALA A 66 -11.00 3.61 3.78
CA ALA A 66 -11.66 3.16 2.57
C ALA A 66 -12.44 1.84 2.77
N ALA A 67 -12.06 1.01 3.75
CA ALA A 67 -12.69 -0.27 4.06
C ALA A 67 -14.08 -0.14 4.72
N LYS A 68 -14.55 1.08 5.01
CA LYS A 68 -15.85 1.33 5.67
C LYS A 68 -17.03 0.85 4.85
N SER A 69 -17.05 1.19 3.56
CA SER A 69 -18.09 0.80 2.62
C SER A 69 -17.56 0.89 1.19
N LYS A 70 -18.30 0.29 0.24
CA LYS A 70 -17.95 0.36 -1.18
C LYS A 70 -17.94 1.81 -1.68
N GLU A 71 -18.89 2.63 -1.25
CA GLU A 71 -18.97 4.04 -1.61
C GLU A 71 -17.79 4.85 -1.08
N THR A 72 -17.29 4.49 0.12
CA THR A 72 -16.12 5.11 0.72
C THR A 72 -14.86 4.70 -0.04
N LEU A 73 -14.72 3.40 -0.36
CA LEU A 73 -13.63 2.88 -1.18
C LEU A 73 -13.55 3.61 -2.52
N GLU A 74 -14.67 3.79 -3.20
CA GLU A 74 -14.75 4.46 -4.50
C GLU A 74 -14.19 5.90 -4.49
N GLN A 75 -14.27 6.62 -3.35
CA GLN A 75 -13.66 7.95 -3.20
C GLN A 75 -12.12 7.92 -3.23
N TRP A 76 -11.52 6.75 -2.98
CA TRP A 76 -10.07 6.54 -2.95
C TRP A 76 -9.55 5.85 -4.21
N ILE A 77 -10.41 5.48 -5.15
CA ILE A 77 -10.00 4.83 -6.40
C ILE A 77 -9.91 5.89 -7.52
N PRO A 78 -8.76 6.01 -8.21
CA PRO A 78 -8.55 7.00 -9.26
C PRO A 78 -9.49 6.80 -10.45
N GLU A 79 -10.03 7.89 -10.97
CA GLU A 79 -10.75 7.86 -12.24
C GLU A 79 -9.81 7.64 -13.44
N GLY A 80 -10.39 7.27 -14.60
CA GLY A 80 -9.68 7.24 -15.87
C GLY A 80 -9.05 5.90 -16.27
N TYR A 81 -9.18 4.87 -15.44
CA TYR A 81 -8.73 3.50 -15.75
C TYR A 81 -9.91 2.57 -16.06
N ASP A 82 -9.65 1.49 -16.78
CA ASP A 82 -10.63 0.47 -17.19
C ASP A 82 -10.64 -0.74 -16.26
N ARG A 83 -9.46 -1.07 -15.72
CA ARG A 83 -9.23 -2.21 -14.85
C ARG A 83 -8.48 -1.76 -13.60
N TYR A 84 -8.88 -2.32 -12.46
CA TYR A 84 -8.28 -2.04 -11.17
C TYR A 84 -7.84 -3.37 -10.56
N ILE A 85 -6.62 -3.45 -10.05
CA ILE A 85 -6.11 -4.65 -9.40
C ILE A 85 -5.81 -4.27 -7.95
N LEU A 86 -6.62 -4.75 -7.02
CA LEU A 86 -6.48 -4.44 -5.60
C LEU A 86 -5.80 -5.60 -4.87
N GLU A 87 -4.60 -5.34 -4.34
CA GLU A 87 -3.92 -6.26 -3.46
C GLU A 87 -4.35 -6.04 -2.01
N VAL A 88 -4.96 -7.07 -1.41
CA VAL A 88 -5.31 -7.12 0.02
C VAL A 88 -4.35 -8.07 0.72
N THR A 89 -3.58 -7.54 1.66
CA THR A 89 -2.65 -8.35 2.46
C THR A 89 -3.28 -8.78 3.78
N LEU A 90 -3.03 -10.03 4.19
CA LEU A 90 -3.62 -10.65 5.39
C LEU A 90 -5.16 -10.55 5.39
N PRO A 91 -5.84 -11.10 4.36
CA PRO A 91 -7.30 -10.98 4.21
C PRO A 91 -8.09 -11.60 5.37
N HIS A 92 -7.48 -12.55 6.09
CA HIS A 92 -8.05 -13.21 7.27
C HIS A 92 -7.77 -12.46 8.59
N GLY A 93 -7.06 -11.33 8.56
CA GLY A 93 -6.90 -10.42 9.70
C GLY A 93 -7.97 -9.34 9.69
N PRO A 94 -8.28 -8.67 10.82
CA PRO A 94 -9.41 -7.75 10.93
C PRO A 94 -9.37 -6.54 9.98
N ILE A 95 -8.17 -6.05 9.61
CA ILE A 95 -8.01 -4.98 8.61
C ILE A 95 -8.26 -5.53 7.20
N GLY A 96 -7.63 -6.64 6.83
CA GLY A 96 -7.81 -7.26 5.51
C GLY A 96 -9.26 -7.69 5.30
N ALA A 97 -9.87 -8.30 6.32
CA ALA A 97 -11.26 -8.71 6.34
C ALA A 97 -12.22 -7.54 6.10
N ALA A 98 -11.93 -6.36 6.66
CA ALA A 98 -12.72 -5.16 6.40
C ALA A 98 -12.73 -4.74 4.91
N TYR A 99 -11.64 -4.99 4.18
CA TYR A 99 -11.61 -4.80 2.73
C TYR A 99 -12.31 -5.91 1.97
N ILE A 100 -12.08 -7.17 2.35
CA ILE A 100 -12.71 -8.34 1.70
C ILE A 100 -14.25 -8.23 1.75
N ASP A 101 -14.79 -7.77 2.87
CA ASP A 101 -16.22 -7.51 3.08
C ASP A 101 -16.87 -6.57 2.05
N LEU A 102 -16.08 -5.80 1.29
CA LEU A 102 -16.59 -4.88 0.27
C LEU A 102 -16.91 -5.55 -1.07
N PHE A 103 -16.51 -6.81 -1.25
CA PHE A 103 -16.53 -7.48 -2.55
C PHE A 103 -17.20 -8.84 -2.48
N ASN A 104 -17.87 -9.21 -3.56
CA ASN A 104 -18.48 -10.53 -3.69
C ASN A 104 -17.48 -11.54 -4.26
N ASN A 105 -16.61 -11.10 -5.18
CA ASN A 105 -15.67 -11.95 -5.89
C ASN A 105 -14.23 -11.71 -5.42
N ILE A 106 -13.57 -12.77 -4.95
CA ILE A 106 -12.20 -12.70 -4.41
C ILE A 106 -11.29 -13.68 -5.15
N ASN A 107 -10.08 -13.24 -5.47
CA ASN A 107 -9.03 -14.13 -5.98
C ASN A 107 -8.01 -14.41 -4.88
N GLU A 108 -8.05 -15.62 -4.32
CA GLU A 108 -7.10 -16.01 -3.28
C GLU A 108 -5.80 -16.53 -3.92
N VAL A 109 -4.70 -15.84 -3.65
CA VAL A 109 -3.40 -16.15 -4.28
C VAL A 109 -2.60 -17.06 -3.36
N ILE A 110 -2.35 -18.29 -3.80
CA ILE A 110 -1.78 -19.35 -2.95
C ILE A 110 -0.54 -19.94 -3.63
N SER A 111 0.59 -20.02 -2.92
CA SER A 111 1.77 -20.69 -3.49
C SER A 111 1.53 -22.20 -3.62
N TYR A 112 2.15 -22.81 -4.64
CA TYR A 112 2.04 -24.24 -4.92
C TYR A 112 2.40 -25.13 -3.72
N LYS A 113 3.30 -24.64 -2.86
CA LYS A 113 3.71 -25.30 -1.60
C LYS A 113 2.62 -25.29 -0.54
N ALA A 114 1.81 -24.21 -0.47
CA ALA A 114 0.81 -24.02 0.57
C ALA A 114 -0.61 -24.47 0.16
N LYS A 115 -0.84 -24.80 -1.13
CA LYS A 115 -2.17 -25.06 -1.69
C LYS A 115 -2.98 -26.17 -1.00
N ASP A 116 -2.31 -27.23 -0.53
CA ASP A 116 -2.97 -28.42 0.04
C ASP A 116 -3.26 -28.25 1.54
N ASP A 117 -2.62 -27.26 2.19
CA ASP A 117 -2.71 -27.02 3.64
C ASP A 117 -2.93 -25.54 3.96
N TRP A 118 -3.70 -24.88 3.10
CA TRP A 118 -3.81 -23.42 3.08
C TRP A 118 -4.32 -22.84 4.41
N LYS A 119 -5.31 -23.50 5.01
CA LYS A 119 -5.90 -23.08 6.28
C LYS A 119 -4.89 -23.10 7.42
N ASN A 120 -4.14 -24.19 7.57
CA ASN A 120 -3.13 -24.27 8.62
C ASN A 120 -1.99 -23.28 8.36
N PHE A 121 -1.57 -23.11 7.10
CA PHE A 121 -0.60 -22.07 6.74
C PHE A 121 -1.04 -20.66 7.19
N VAL A 122 -2.31 -20.31 7.00
CA VAL A 122 -2.86 -19.01 7.42
C VAL A 122 -2.91 -18.92 8.95
N LEU A 123 -3.34 -19.98 9.64
CA LEU A 123 -3.45 -20.00 11.10
C LEU A 123 -2.09 -20.03 11.82
N ASP A 124 -1.05 -20.56 11.18
CA ASP A 124 0.33 -20.54 11.68
C ASP A 124 0.90 -19.11 11.67
N ILE A 125 0.41 -18.22 10.79
CA ILE A 125 0.77 -16.79 10.82
C ILE A 125 0.14 -16.13 12.05
N SER A 126 -1.14 -16.40 12.31
CA SER A 126 -1.83 -15.94 13.50
C SER A 126 -3.08 -16.78 13.76
N PRO A 127 -3.21 -17.45 14.92
CA PRO A 127 -4.39 -18.25 15.23
C PRO A 127 -5.69 -17.44 15.24
N THR A 128 -5.62 -16.14 15.52
CA THR A 128 -6.79 -15.26 15.55
C THR A 128 -7.42 -15.03 14.18
N PHE A 129 -6.71 -15.35 13.09
CA PHE A 129 -7.26 -15.27 11.75
C PHE A 129 -8.39 -16.28 11.52
N SER A 130 -8.52 -17.30 12.39
CA SER A 130 -9.70 -18.17 12.40
C SER A 130 -11.01 -17.39 12.57
N ALA A 131 -10.99 -16.22 13.22
CA ALA A 131 -12.17 -15.39 13.47
C ALA A 131 -12.79 -14.83 12.17
N PHE A 132 -12.02 -14.75 11.09
CA PHE A 132 -12.48 -14.22 9.80
C PHE A 132 -12.36 -15.24 8.66
N TRP A 133 -12.04 -16.50 8.97
CA TRP A 133 -11.90 -17.55 7.97
C TRP A 133 -13.15 -17.66 7.09
N ASP A 134 -14.33 -17.67 7.74
CA ASP A 134 -15.62 -17.82 7.06
C ASP A 134 -16.11 -16.51 6.41
N GLN A 135 -15.40 -15.38 6.57
CA GLN A 135 -15.76 -14.13 5.89
C GLN A 135 -15.41 -14.17 4.40
N ILE A 136 -14.44 -15.00 4.03
CA ILE A 136 -14.19 -15.30 2.62
C ILE A 136 -15.14 -16.42 2.22
N ASN A 137 -16.18 -16.09 1.44
CA ASN A 137 -17.14 -17.09 0.97
C ASN A 137 -16.50 -18.00 -0.09
N GLU A 138 -16.22 -19.26 0.26
CA GLU A 138 -15.57 -20.25 -0.62
C GLU A 138 -16.28 -20.39 -1.99
N GLU A 139 -17.59 -20.17 -2.08
CA GLU A 139 -18.34 -20.26 -3.34
C GLU A 139 -17.97 -19.18 -4.37
N ASN A 140 -17.47 -18.02 -3.91
CA ASN A 140 -17.09 -16.88 -4.76
C ASN A 140 -15.58 -16.62 -4.77
N VAL A 141 -14.78 -17.60 -4.33
CA VAL A 141 -13.32 -17.53 -4.32
C VAL A 141 -12.76 -18.25 -5.53
N GLN A 142 -12.04 -17.51 -6.37
CA GLN A 142 -11.16 -18.10 -7.37
C GLN A 142 -9.75 -18.26 -6.80
N ARG A 143 -9.24 -19.49 -6.74
CA ARG A 143 -7.84 -19.71 -6.35
C ARG A 143 -6.92 -19.44 -7.54
N ILE A 144 -5.85 -18.67 -7.30
CA ILE A 144 -4.75 -18.50 -8.24
C ILE A 144 -3.52 -19.17 -7.64
N ILE A 145 -3.09 -20.29 -8.23
CA ILE A 145 -1.94 -21.04 -7.71
C ILE A 145 -0.66 -20.48 -8.31
N THR A 146 0.27 -20.02 -7.48
CA THR A 146 1.54 -19.43 -7.94
C THR A 146 2.71 -20.37 -7.73
N LYS A 147 3.83 -20.09 -8.40
CA LYS A 147 5.05 -20.91 -8.33
C LYS A 147 4.80 -22.36 -8.76
N VAL A 148 3.87 -22.57 -9.70
CA VAL A 148 3.58 -23.92 -10.22
C VAL A 148 4.71 -24.38 -11.14
N PRO A 149 5.11 -25.66 -11.12
CA PRO A 149 6.19 -26.16 -12.00
C PRO A 149 5.86 -26.01 -13.49
N SER A 150 4.58 -26.12 -13.84
CA SER A 150 4.04 -25.96 -15.19
C SER A 150 2.58 -25.52 -15.12
N LYS A 151 2.02 -25.12 -16.27
CA LYS A 151 0.58 -24.84 -16.42
C LYS A 151 -0.29 -25.95 -15.81
N ILE A 152 -1.35 -25.55 -15.12
CA ILE A 152 -2.41 -26.41 -14.57
C ILE A 152 -3.78 -25.93 -15.08
N ASP A 153 -4.83 -26.75 -14.91
CA ASP A 153 -6.20 -26.47 -15.37
C ASP A 153 -6.95 -25.50 -14.42
N SER A 154 -6.33 -24.37 -14.11
CA SER A 154 -6.91 -23.27 -13.33
C SER A 154 -6.04 -22.01 -13.46
N PRO A 155 -6.52 -20.82 -13.04
CA PRO A 155 -5.68 -19.63 -12.88
C PRO A 155 -4.40 -19.95 -12.13
N CYS A 156 -3.26 -19.69 -12.77
CA CYS A 156 -1.96 -19.97 -12.16
C CYS A 156 -0.84 -19.09 -12.71
N VAL A 157 0.20 -18.93 -11.90
CA VAL A 157 1.48 -18.33 -12.29
C VAL A 157 2.57 -19.37 -12.16
N ASP A 158 3.22 -19.72 -13.25
CA ASP A 158 4.29 -20.72 -13.26
C ASP A 158 5.64 -20.16 -12.78
N THR A 159 6.60 -21.06 -12.54
CA THR A 159 7.97 -20.70 -12.14
C THR A 159 8.77 -19.92 -13.20
N SER A 160 8.26 -19.85 -14.43
CA SER A 160 8.81 -19.00 -15.51
C SER A 160 8.10 -17.65 -15.59
N PHE A 161 7.31 -17.29 -14.58
CA PHE A 161 6.55 -16.04 -14.49
C PHE A 161 5.52 -15.84 -15.61
N ASN A 162 4.89 -16.91 -16.10
CA ASN A 162 3.76 -16.79 -17.02
C ASN A 162 2.43 -16.91 -16.28
N LEU A 163 1.51 -16.00 -16.57
CA LEU A 163 0.12 -16.07 -16.12
C LEU A 163 -0.71 -16.90 -17.12
N HIS A 164 -1.35 -17.95 -16.63
CA HIS A 164 -2.25 -18.81 -17.39
C HIS A 164 -3.69 -18.63 -16.89
N HIS A 165 -4.67 -18.82 -17.79
CA HIS A 165 -6.10 -18.74 -17.48
C HIS A 165 -6.54 -17.39 -16.88
N ALA A 166 -6.00 -16.28 -17.40
CA ALA A 166 -6.30 -14.94 -16.90
C ALA A 166 -7.79 -14.57 -17.04
N GLU A 167 -8.48 -15.17 -18.03
CA GLU A 167 -9.91 -15.03 -18.30
C GLU A 167 -10.82 -15.66 -17.24
N GLU A 168 -10.29 -16.57 -16.43
CA GLU A 168 -11.02 -17.23 -15.33
C GLU A 168 -10.88 -16.48 -14.00
N ILE A 169 -10.03 -15.44 -13.94
CA ILE A 169 -9.87 -14.60 -12.75
C ILE A 169 -11.14 -13.75 -12.57
N VAL A 170 -11.74 -13.84 -11.38
CA VAL A 170 -13.01 -13.17 -11.07
C VAL A 170 -12.82 -11.71 -10.71
N PHE A 171 -13.87 -10.90 -10.85
CA PHE A 171 -13.85 -9.47 -10.57
C PHE A 171 -15.20 -8.98 -10.07
N ASP A 172 -15.19 -7.83 -9.43
CA ASP A 172 -16.38 -7.02 -9.12
C ASP A 172 -16.41 -5.76 -9.99
N THR A 173 -17.52 -5.03 -9.97
CA THR A 173 -17.64 -3.71 -10.59
C THR A 173 -17.55 -2.60 -9.55
N ILE A 174 -16.98 -1.46 -9.93
CA ILE A 174 -16.83 -0.28 -9.06
C ILE A 174 -17.13 1.01 -9.84
N ASN A 175 -17.39 2.10 -9.12
CA ASN A 175 -17.50 3.43 -9.68
C ASN A 175 -16.45 4.38 -9.07
N PRO A 176 -15.21 4.40 -9.59
CA PRO A 176 -14.11 5.26 -9.12
C PRO A 176 -14.50 6.75 -9.10
N LYS A 177 -14.10 7.46 -8.06
CA LYS A 177 -14.45 8.88 -7.83
C LYS A 177 -13.28 9.74 -7.32
N MET A 178 -12.08 9.17 -7.15
CA MET A 178 -10.95 9.95 -6.65
C MET A 178 -10.50 10.95 -7.71
N ALA A 179 -10.57 12.23 -7.34
CA ALA A 179 -10.01 13.33 -8.08
C ALA A 179 -8.90 13.99 -7.25
N LEU A 180 -7.72 14.12 -7.85
CA LEU A 180 -6.58 14.81 -7.25
C LEU A 180 -6.41 16.19 -7.92
N PRO A 181 -6.08 17.25 -7.15
CA PRO A 181 -5.74 18.54 -7.73
C PRO A 181 -4.49 18.41 -8.60
N LYS A 182 -4.39 19.23 -9.64
CA LYS A 182 -3.21 19.30 -10.50
C LYS A 182 -2.46 20.60 -10.27
N SER A 183 -1.14 20.49 -10.19
CA SER A 183 -0.23 21.61 -9.95
C SER A 183 0.88 21.62 -10.99
N ASP A 184 1.30 22.80 -11.42
CA ASP A 184 2.40 23.01 -12.37
C ASP A 184 3.76 23.20 -11.67
N LYS A 185 3.77 23.16 -10.33
CA LYS A 185 4.98 23.20 -9.50
C LYS A 185 6.03 22.21 -10.01
N LYS A 186 7.27 22.68 -10.08
CA LYS A 186 8.45 21.87 -10.40
C LYS A 186 8.81 21.03 -9.19
N VAL A 187 8.47 19.74 -9.25
CA VAL A 187 8.76 18.79 -8.17
C VAL A 187 9.92 17.89 -8.53
N ILE A 188 10.84 17.69 -7.59
CA ILE A 188 11.89 16.67 -7.69
C ILE A 188 11.69 15.61 -6.61
N ALA A 189 11.94 14.35 -6.94
CA ALA A 189 11.76 13.25 -5.98
C ALA A 189 12.85 12.18 -6.10
N VAL A 190 13.16 11.53 -4.98
CA VAL A 190 14.06 10.36 -4.91
C VAL A 190 13.49 9.32 -3.97
N GLY A 191 13.81 8.05 -4.16
CA GLY A 191 13.31 6.94 -3.33
C GLY A 191 11.84 6.61 -3.60
N ALA A 192 11.26 5.80 -2.73
CA ALA A 192 9.87 5.38 -2.76
C ALA A 192 8.96 6.40 -2.06
N PHE A 193 7.89 6.81 -2.74
CA PHE A 193 6.84 7.70 -2.25
C PHE A 193 5.48 7.32 -2.87
N PRO A 194 4.35 7.80 -2.31
CA PRO A 194 3.01 7.51 -2.85
C PRO A 194 2.84 7.93 -4.31
N ALA A 195 2.27 7.07 -5.15
CA ALA A 195 2.14 7.33 -6.59
C ALA A 195 1.23 8.52 -6.91
N GLU A 196 0.33 8.89 -5.99
CA GLU A 196 -0.60 10.01 -6.10
C GLU A 196 0.12 11.34 -6.38
N PHE A 197 1.41 11.46 -6.00
CA PHE A 197 2.23 12.62 -6.36
C PHE A 197 2.41 12.80 -7.87
N TRP A 198 2.43 11.72 -8.66
CA TRP A 198 2.54 11.81 -10.12
C TRP A 198 1.29 12.40 -10.77
N ASP A 199 0.13 12.11 -10.21
CA ASP A 199 -1.14 12.67 -10.69
C ASP A 199 -1.30 14.13 -10.29
N ILE A 200 -0.82 14.50 -9.11
CA ILE A 200 -0.82 15.89 -8.62
C ILE A 200 0.19 16.76 -9.37
N PHE A 201 1.38 16.21 -9.64
CA PHE A 201 2.50 16.91 -10.27
C PHE A 201 2.94 16.21 -11.56
N PRO A 202 2.28 16.47 -12.71
CA PRO A 202 2.58 15.77 -13.97
C PRO A 202 4.02 15.95 -14.49
N ASN A 203 4.70 17.01 -14.04
CA ASN A 203 6.09 17.32 -14.42
C ASN A 203 7.12 16.89 -13.35
N LEU A 204 6.71 16.05 -12.39
CA LEU A 204 7.61 15.56 -11.34
C LEU A 204 8.81 14.83 -11.97
N LYS A 205 10.02 15.21 -11.55
CA LYS A 205 11.26 14.54 -11.94
C LYS A 205 11.69 13.57 -10.85
N TRP A 206 11.57 12.27 -11.13
CA TRP A 206 12.02 11.22 -10.23
C TRP A 206 13.41 10.71 -10.60
N TYR A 207 14.30 10.66 -9.61
CA TYR A 207 15.70 10.22 -9.77
C TYR A 207 15.88 8.72 -9.46
N GLY A 208 14.81 7.95 -9.36
CA GLY A 208 14.92 6.57 -8.89
C GLY A 208 15.47 6.54 -7.46
N TYR A 209 16.49 5.72 -7.26
CA TYR A 209 17.29 5.67 -6.03
C TYR A 209 18.68 6.33 -6.21
N GLU A 210 18.87 7.16 -7.24
CA GLU A 210 20.13 7.85 -7.52
C GLU A 210 20.30 9.14 -6.69
N TYR A 211 20.50 8.99 -5.38
CA TYR A 211 20.63 10.11 -4.43
C TYR A 211 21.72 11.10 -4.81
N LEU A 212 22.86 10.67 -5.38
CA LEU A 212 23.92 11.57 -5.79
C LEU A 212 23.46 12.59 -6.84
N ARG A 213 22.76 12.13 -7.90
CA ARG A 213 22.22 13.01 -8.94
C ARG A 213 21.09 13.88 -8.41
N PHE A 214 20.23 13.32 -7.56
CA PHE A 214 19.21 14.12 -6.86
C PHE A 214 19.85 15.28 -6.09
N MET A 215 20.94 15.03 -5.35
CA MET A 215 21.61 16.05 -4.54
C MET A 215 22.24 17.18 -5.35
N GLU A 216 22.62 16.95 -6.62
CA GLU A 216 23.13 18.00 -7.50
C GLU A 216 22.06 19.07 -7.80
N ASP A 217 20.82 18.65 -8.02
CA ASP A 217 19.70 19.56 -8.30
C ASP A 217 19.03 20.04 -7.01
N TYR A 218 18.98 19.20 -5.97
CA TYR A 218 18.46 19.55 -4.64
C TYR A 218 19.21 20.73 -4.02
N ARG A 219 20.54 20.80 -4.16
CA ARG A 219 21.36 21.92 -3.63
C ARG A 219 21.18 23.24 -4.38
N LYS A 220 20.67 23.21 -5.61
CA LYS A 220 20.47 24.43 -6.41
C LYS A 220 19.16 25.15 -6.06
N GLU A 221 18.26 24.50 -5.31
CA GLU A 221 16.91 25.00 -4.96
C GLU A 221 16.10 25.51 -6.19
N GLN A 222 16.34 24.93 -7.39
CA GLN A 222 15.60 25.26 -8.62
C GLN A 222 14.35 24.39 -8.81
N TYR A 223 13.60 24.21 -7.74
CA TYR A 223 12.37 23.43 -7.67
C TYR A 223 11.42 24.11 -6.67
N ASP A 224 10.13 23.80 -6.76
CA ASP A 224 9.09 24.35 -5.88
C ASP A 224 8.81 23.43 -4.68
N LEU A 225 9.06 22.13 -4.84
CA LEU A 225 8.90 21.10 -3.80
C LEU A 225 9.89 19.95 -4.04
N ALA A 226 10.45 19.40 -2.98
CA ALA A 226 11.21 18.15 -3.03
C ALA A 226 10.53 17.04 -2.21
N ILE A 227 10.61 15.82 -2.72
CA ILE A 227 10.15 14.62 -2.02
C ILE A 227 11.36 13.70 -1.78
N VAL A 228 11.70 13.50 -0.52
CA VAL A 228 12.70 12.52 -0.09
C VAL A 228 11.94 11.27 0.34
N GLY A 229 11.76 10.36 -0.59
CA GLY A 229 11.16 9.05 -0.40
C GLY A 229 12.06 8.10 0.39
N SER A 230 11.50 6.97 0.78
CA SER A 230 12.22 5.90 1.46
C SER A 230 13.07 5.07 0.50
N CYS A 231 14.32 4.78 0.87
CA CYS A 231 15.18 3.78 0.21
C CYS A 231 15.47 2.58 1.09
N LEU A 232 14.87 2.53 2.29
CA LEU A 232 15.08 1.49 3.29
C LEU A 232 16.54 1.34 3.77
N ASP A 233 17.41 2.32 3.50
CA ASP A 233 18.78 2.37 4.00
C ASP A 233 18.90 3.42 5.13
N GLU A 234 18.96 2.94 6.38
CA GLU A 234 19.13 3.75 7.58
C GLU A 234 20.46 4.49 7.65
N SER A 235 21.46 4.04 6.91
CA SER A 235 22.80 4.64 6.92
C SER A 235 22.91 5.85 5.99
N LEU A 236 21.90 6.07 5.14
CA LEU A 236 21.88 7.20 4.24
C LEU A 236 21.65 8.49 5.04
N GLU A 237 22.64 9.39 4.95
CA GLU A 237 22.60 10.71 5.58
C GLU A 237 22.70 11.78 4.48
N LEU A 238 21.75 12.72 4.44
CA LEU A 238 21.76 13.81 3.48
C LEU A 238 22.43 15.04 4.09
N LEU A 239 23.58 15.40 3.54
CA LEU A 239 24.43 16.48 4.07
C LEU A 239 23.90 17.90 3.85
N TYR A 240 22.82 18.07 3.09
CA TYR A 240 22.27 19.38 2.76
C TYR A 240 20.79 19.43 3.13
N LYS A 241 20.42 20.46 3.88
CA LYS A 241 19.02 20.80 4.22
C LYS A 241 18.67 22.11 3.52
N PRO A 242 17.57 22.17 2.76
CA PRO A 242 17.22 23.36 2.00
C PRO A 242 16.81 24.52 2.91
N ALA A 243 17.25 25.71 2.54
CA ALA A 243 17.08 26.91 3.35
C ALA A 243 15.69 27.53 3.19
N LYS A 244 15.04 27.35 2.03
CA LYS A 244 13.72 27.95 1.74
C LYS A 244 12.72 26.97 1.15
N THR A 245 13.17 26.09 0.26
CA THR A 245 12.23 25.26 -0.49
C THR A 245 11.63 24.13 0.37
N PRO A 246 10.31 23.89 0.33
CA PRO A 246 9.68 22.85 1.11
C PRO A 246 10.12 21.44 0.70
N VAL A 247 10.14 20.54 1.69
CA VAL A 247 10.50 19.14 1.53
C VAL A 247 9.48 18.26 2.23
N ILE A 248 8.99 17.24 1.55
CA ILE A 248 8.25 16.13 2.17
C ILE A 248 9.21 14.96 2.30
N CYS A 249 9.41 14.47 3.52
CA CYS A 249 10.41 13.49 3.86
C CYS A 249 9.75 12.23 4.45
N TYR A 250 9.77 11.14 3.69
CA TYR A 250 9.34 9.80 4.10
C TYR A 250 10.49 8.97 4.69
N GLN A 251 11.72 9.51 4.70
CA GLN A 251 12.87 8.91 5.38
C GLN A 251 13.50 9.88 6.38
N PRO A 252 12.88 10.07 7.56
CA PRO A 252 13.37 11.03 8.54
C PRO A 252 14.81 10.76 9.02
N SER A 253 15.27 9.51 9.00
CA SER A 253 16.63 9.13 9.38
C SER A 253 17.71 9.86 8.58
N CYS A 254 17.44 10.29 7.34
CA CYS A 254 18.37 11.05 6.51
C CYS A 254 18.78 12.43 7.07
N TYR A 255 18.02 12.95 8.05
CA TYR A 255 18.18 14.29 8.61
C TYR A 255 18.16 14.30 10.13
N LEU A 256 17.36 13.42 10.72
CA LEU A 256 17.28 13.24 12.16
C LEU A 256 18.35 12.22 12.55
N GLY A 257 19.55 12.70 12.91
CA GLY A 257 20.69 11.87 13.35
C GLY A 257 20.49 11.07 14.66
N LYS A 258 19.23 10.81 15.04
CA LYS A 258 18.74 10.15 16.25
C LYS A 258 17.53 9.23 16.01
N ALA A 259 17.28 8.75 14.79
CA ALA A 259 16.43 7.57 14.67
C ALA A 259 17.13 6.44 15.45
N THR A 260 16.54 6.02 16.58
CA THR A 260 17.13 5.02 17.47
C THR A 260 17.31 3.73 16.67
N LYS A 261 18.56 3.38 16.35
CA LYS A 261 18.92 2.25 15.48
C LYS A 261 18.45 0.89 15.98
N PHE A 262 18.14 0.79 17.27
CA PHE A 262 17.68 -0.43 17.90
C PHE A 262 16.82 -0.05 19.10
N CYS A 263 15.53 -0.35 19.00
CA CYS A 263 14.77 -0.80 20.14
C CYS A 263 14.50 -2.28 19.85
N GLU A 264 14.71 -3.14 20.86
CA GLU A 264 14.13 -4.48 20.82
C GLU A 264 12.64 -4.29 20.57
N ASP A 265 12.11 -4.83 19.47
CA ASP A 265 10.67 -4.76 19.17
C ASP A 265 9.90 -5.14 20.45
N PRO A 266 9.28 -4.18 21.17
CA PRO A 266 8.54 -4.49 22.39
C PRO A 266 7.30 -5.33 22.05
N HIS A 267 7.03 -5.51 20.76
CA HIS A 267 5.97 -6.31 20.17
C HIS A 267 6.44 -7.59 19.47
N SER A 268 7.73 -7.93 19.50
CA SER A 268 8.18 -9.30 19.21
C SER A 268 7.51 -10.31 20.16
N ASN A 269 7.06 -9.81 21.31
CA ASN A 269 6.21 -10.46 22.29
C ASN A 269 4.81 -9.83 22.43
N ALA A 270 4.35 -8.99 21.50
CA ALA A 270 3.01 -8.40 21.59
C ALA A 270 1.95 -9.47 21.43
N CYS A 271 1.30 -9.78 22.54
CA CYS A 271 0.09 -10.56 22.50
C CYS A 271 -0.98 -9.78 21.72
N MET A 272 -1.76 -10.51 20.92
CA MET A 272 -3.07 -10.04 20.46
C MET A 272 -4.00 -9.94 21.67
N LYS A 273 -3.91 -8.83 22.42
CA LYS A 273 -4.81 -8.52 23.53
C LYS A 273 -6.17 -8.05 23.05
N SER A 274 -6.20 -7.33 21.93
CA SER A 274 -7.43 -6.81 21.35
C SER A 274 -8.20 -7.92 20.62
N ASP A 275 -9.50 -7.99 20.90
CA ASP A 275 -10.43 -8.84 20.14
C ASP A 275 -10.47 -8.41 18.65
N PRO A 276 -10.13 -9.31 17.70
CA PRO A 276 -10.13 -9.00 16.28
C PRO A 276 -11.48 -8.48 15.77
N HIS A 277 -12.61 -9.00 16.27
CA HIS A 277 -13.93 -8.53 15.85
C HIS A 277 -14.22 -7.10 16.32
N THR A 278 -13.70 -6.71 17.47
CA THR A 278 -13.77 -5.34 17.95
C THR A 278 -12.98 -4.39 17.05
N ILE A 279 -11.78 -4.77 16.59
CA ILE A 279 -11.00 -3.98 15.63
C ILE A 279 -11.76 -3.84 14.30
N TYR A 280 -12.24 -4.94 13.74
CA TYR A 280 -13.06 -4.95 12.53
C TYR A 280 -14.26 -4.00 12.67
N ARG A 281 -15.02 -4.10 13.77
CA ARG A 281 -16.18 -3.24 14.03
C ARG A 281 -15.79 -1.76 14.09
N LYS A 282 -14.67 -1.43 14.74
CA LYS A 282 -14.19 -0.04 14.81
C LYS A 282 -13.89 0.52 13.41
N ILE A 283 -13.21 -0.25 12.57
CA ILE A 283 -12.92 0.16 11.19
C ILE A 283 -14.22 0.45 10.43
N LYS A 284 -15.22 -0.42 10.55
CA LYS A 284 -16.49 -0.28 9.83
C LYS A 284 -17.39 0.85 10.34
N LYS A 285 -17.31 1.22 11.63
CA LYS A 285 -18.33 2.08 12.29
C LYS A 285 -17.80 3.38 12.90
N GLU A 286 -16.57 3.40 13.37
CA GLU A 286 -16.05 4.54 14.15
C GLU A 286 -15.42 5.61 13.24
N PRO A 287 -15.36 6.87 13.69
CA PRO A 287 -14.62 7.91 13.00
C PRO A 287 -13.12 7.57 12.88
N VAL A 288 -12.52 8.00 11.77
CA VAL A 288 -11.07 7.84 11.54
C VAL A 288 -10.29 8.60 12.61
N GLY A 289 -9.21 8.01 13.10
CA GLY A 289 -8.46 8.53 14.25
C GLY A 289 -8.90 7.94 15.60
N THR A 290 -10.04 7.24 15.67
CA THR A 290 -10.40 6.47 16.86
C THR A 290 -9.40 5.34 17.09
N PRO A 291 -8.83 5.14 18.29
CA PRO A 291 -7.87 4.07 18.53
C PRO A 291 -8.44 2.69 18.16
N ILE A 292 -7.80 2.01 17.21
CA ILE A 292 -8.20 0.69 16.71
C ILE A 292 -7.70 -0.39 17.68
N GLY A 293 -6.40 -0.41 17.98
CA GLY A 293 -5.77 -1.36 18.90
C GLY A 293 -5.74 -0.87 20.34
N GLU A 294 -5.65 -1.78 21.29
CA GLU A 294 -5.31 -1.44 22.68
C GLU A 294 -3.83 -1.11 22.82
N LYS A 295 -3.48 -0.36 23.88
CA LYS A 295 -2.08 -0.06 24.20
C LYS A 295 -1.28 -1.35 24.41
N GLY A 296 -0.11 -1.44 23.78
CA GLY A 296 0.79 -2.59 23.83
C GLY A 296 0.42 -3.73 22.86
N CYS A 297 -0.56 -3.57 21.98
CA CYS A 297 -0.98 -4.60 21.03
C CYS A 297 -0.43 -4.36 19.61
N LEU A 298 -0.49 -5.39 18.76
CA LEU A 298 -0.04 -5.35 17.35
C LEU A 298 -0.65 -4.18 16.55
N TYR A 299 -1.93 -3.87 16.79
CA TYR A 299 -2.65 -2.83 16.03
C TYR A 299 -2.55 -1.43 16.65
N GLU A 300 -1.79 -1.26 17.73
CA GLU A 300 -1.55 0.07 18.33
C GLU A 300 -0.90 1.03 17.33
N VAL A 301 -0.09 0.53 16.39
CA VAL A 301 0.60 1.33 15.36
C VAL A 301 -0.36 2.14 14.48
N TYR A 302 -1.63 1.76 14.43
CA TYR A 302 -2.67 2.47 13.69
C TYR A 302 -3.43 3.49 14.54
N ASN A 303 -3.09 3.66 15.83
CA ASN A 303 -3.76 4.58 16.77
C ASN A 303 -3.33 6.03 16.57
N ASN A 304 -3.47 6.53 15.36
CA ASN A 304 -3.22 7.92 14.98
C ASN A 304 -4.36 8.44 14.12
N LYS A 305 -4.34 9.75 13.86
CA LYS A 305 -5.40 10.48 13.16
C LYS A 305 -5.73 9.97 11.74
N PHE A 306 -4.89 9.16 11.12
CA PHE A 306 -5.09 8.65 9.76
C PHE A 306 -5.26 7.13 9.68
N TRP A 307 -5.17 6.41 10.80
CA TRP A 307 -5.09 4.94 10.78
C TRP A 307 -4.00 4.41 9.82
N THR A 308 -2.89 5.13 9.69
CA THR A 308 -1.72 4.71 8.92
C THR A 308 -0.71 4.12 9.90
N PRO A 309 0.02 3.03 9.61
CA PRO A 309 0.99 2.53 10.57
C PRO A 309 2.05 3.64 10.85
N ASP A 310 2.18 4.03 12.12
CA ASP A 310 3.08 5.09 12.62
C ASP A 310 4.53 4.63 12.80
N CYS A 311 4.82 3.45 12.29
CA CYS A 311 6.13 2.91 12.11
C CYS A 311 6.10 2.08 10.84
N ASP A 312 7.24 2.05 10.18
CA ASP A 312 7.51 0.92 9.35
C ASP A 312 7.66 -0.32 10.27
N ILE A 313 7.18 -1.51 9.88
CA ILE A 313 7.15 -2.71 10.74
C ILE A 313 8.57 -3.09 11.21
N TRP A 314 9.59 -2.56 10.53
CA TRP A 314 11.00 -2.75 10.81
C TRP A 314 11.70 -1.52 11.44
N TRP A 315 11.00 -0.38 11.62
CA TRP A 315 11.61 0.89 12.04
C TRP A 315 10.87 1.48 13.23
N GLU A 316 11.52 1.56 14.39
CA GLU A 316 10.90 2.17 15.56
C GLU A 316 11.08 3.69 15.59
N ASN A 317 10.19 4.39 14.88
CA ASN A 317 9.94 5.82 15.03
C ASN A 317 8.65 6.12 15.82
N ARG A 318 8.08 5.15 16.56
CA ARG A 318 6.78 5.27 17.26
C ARG A 318 6.66 6.44 18.24
N ASN A 319 7.78 7.01 18.70
CA ASN A 319 7.78 8.19 19.57
C ASN A 319 7.72 9.52 18.80
N LEU A 320 7.83 9.50 17.47
CA LEU A 320 7.68 10.67 16.63
C LEU A 320 6.21 10.85 16.21
N PRO A 321 5.69 12.08 16.19
CA PRO A 321 4.38 12.35 15.62
C PRO A 321 4.26 11.81 14.19
N ILE A 322 3.07 11.31 13.82
CA ILE A 322 2.78 10.81 12.46
C ILE A 322 3.15 11.82 11.35
N LEU A 323 2.99 13.10 11.67
CA LEU A 323 3.46 14.23 10.88
C LEU A 323 4.12 15.24 11.81
N SER A 324 5.31 15.72 11.45
CA SER A 324 5.97 16.82 12.12
C SER A 324 6.58 17.79 11.11
N LYS A 325 6.70 19.06 11.49
CA LYS A 325 7.31 20.11 10.66
C LYS A 325 8.46 20.75 11.41
N GLU A 326 9.60 20.84 10.76
CA GLU A 326 10.79 21.54 11.23
C GLU A 326 11.36 22.36 10.08
N ASP A 327 11.45 23.67 10.24
CA ASP A 327 11.81 24.60 9.16
C ASP A 327 10.93 24.39 7.91
N ASN A 328 11.55 24.10 6.77
CA ASN A 328 10.88 23.82 5.49
C ASN A 328 10.61 22.32 5.28
N MET A 329 10.90 21.47 6.27
CA MET A 329 10.75 20.03 6.15
C MET A 329 9.49 19.54 6.84
N ILE A 330 8.79 18.65 6.17
CA ILE A 330 7.66 17.89 6.69
C ILE A 330 8.12 16.45 6.77
N TYR A 331 8.24 15.90 7.98
CA TYR A 331 8.58 14.51 8.20
C TYR A 331 7.29 13.69 8.28
N CYS A 332 7.18 12.72 7.38
CA CYS A 332 6.16 11.69 7.38
C CYS A 332 6.70 10.48 8.14
N ASN A 333 6.07 10.14 9.26
CA ASN A 333 6.35 8.90 9.96
C ASN A 333 5.35 7.84 9.47
N GLY A 334 5.82 6.95 8.59
CA GLY A 334 4.98 5.99 7.86
C GLY A 334 4.52 6.48 6.49
N TRP A 335 3.65 5.71 5.85
CA TRP A 335 3.23 5.91 4.46
C TRP A 335 2.05 6.89 4.32
N ILE A 336 2.31 8.17 4.60
CA ILE A 336 1.30 9.23 4.58
C ILE A 336 0.94 9.66 3.16
N LEU A 337 -0.34 9.58 2.81
CA LEU A 337 -0.83 9.93 1.47
C LEU A 337 -0.86 11.45 1.22
N PRO A 338 -0.60 11.92 -0.02
CA PRO A 338 -0.66 13.34 -0.39
C PRO A 338 -1.98 14.02 -0.04
N GLN A 339 -3.09 13.29 -0.13
CA GLN A 339 -4.43 13.76 0.24
C GLN A 339 -4.48 14.21 1.71
N TYR A 340 -3.82 13.48 2.61
CA TYR A 340 -3.69 13.88 4.01
C TYR A 340 -2.80 15.11 4.17
N LEU A 341 -1.70 15.18 3.43
CA LEU A 341 -0.82 16.35 3.46
C LEU A 341 -1.53 17.62 2.97
N ILE A 342 -2.36 17.51 1.92
CA ILE A 342 -3.19 18.62 1.41
C ILE A 342 -4.22 19.03 2.46
N LYS A 343 -4.98 18.05 2.99
CA LYS A 343 -6.04 18.29 3.98
C LYS A 343 -5.53 19.01 5.22
N GLU A 344 -4.32 18.70 5.66
CA GLU A 344 -3.68 19.28 6.84
C GLU A 344 -2.88 20.57 6.53
N GLY A 345 -2.85 21.02 5.28
CA GLY A 345 -2.13 22.23 4.88
C GLY A 345 -0.61 22.09 4.83
N TYR A 346 -0.08 20.86 4.78
CA TYR A 346 1.35 20.59 4.61
C TYR A 346 1.76 20.54 3.13
N LEU A 347 0.83 20.25 2.22
CA LEU A 347 1.07 20.23 0.79
C LEU A 347 0.14 21.21 0.09
N GLU A 348 0.71 22.32 -0.39
CA GLU A 348 0.00 23.31 -1.20
C GLU A 348 0.08 22.93 -2.68
N VAL A 349 -1.07 22.88 -3.35
CA VAL A 349 -1.26 22.33 -4.71
C VAL A 349 -1.95 23.30 -5.64
#